data_AF-A0AAC8ZQZ3-F1
#
_entry.id   AF-A0AAC8ZQZ3-F1
#
_cell.length_a   1.000
_cell.length_b   1.000
_cell.length_c   1.000
_cell.angle_alpha   90.00
_cell.angle_beta   90.00
_cell.angle_gamma   90.00
#
_symmetry.space_group_name_H-M   'P 1'
#
loop_
_entity.id
_entity.type
_entity.pdbx_description
1 polymer ?
#
loop_
_entity_poly.entity_id
_entity_poly.type
_entity_poly.pdbx_seq_one_letter_code
_entity_poly.pdbx_strand_id
1 'polypeptide(L)'
;MVMENHFNAASLFATLGLDDRETTATFFAWLLCWHDIGKFARLFQQQYRCDALACGLRDVSDSRHHHTVTGMWLWQNHLGYCVAQGMTGPLSARERKRVLDRWMPAVIGHHGKPVSCENVFPA
;
A
#
# COMPACT_ATOMS: atom_id res chain seq x y z
N MET A 1 -0.82 16.36 -8.56
CA MET A 1 -1.56 15.38 -9.39
C MET A 1 -3.07 15.60 -9.33
N VAL A 2 -3.76 15.32 -8.21
CA VAL A 2 -5.22 15.51 -8.12
C VAL A 2 -5.63 16.99 -8.15
N MET A 3 -4.94 17.86 -7.39
CA MET A 3 -5.28 19.30 -7.33
C MET A 3 -5.29 19.98 -8.71
N GLU A 4 -4.34 19.62 -9.57
CA GLU A 4 -4.18 20.17 -10.93
C GLU A 4 -4.80 19.29 -12.02
N ASN A 5 -5.57 18.27 -11.63
CA ASN A 5 -6.20 17.31 -12.55
C ASN A 5 -5.24 16.67 -13.57
N HIS A 6 -3.97 16.47 -13.20
CA HIS A 6 -3.03 15.75 -14.06
C HIS A 6 -3.54 14.34 -14.33
N PHE A 7 -3.37 13.88 -15.57
CA PHE A 7 -3.85 12.57 -16.02
C PHE A 7 -5.36 12.34 -15.79
N ASN A 8 -6.16 13.42 -15.77
CA ASN A 8 -7.59 13.40 -15.46
C ASN A 8 -7.92 12.83 -14.06
N ALA A 9 -6.97 12.86 -13.12
CA ALA A 9 -7.14 12.24 -11.82
C ALA A 9 -8.37 12.78 -11.06
N ALA A 10 -8.57 14.10 -11.00
CA ALA A 10 -9.72 14.67 -10.31
C ALA A 10 -11.04 14.35 -11.02
N SER A 11 -11.06 14.36 -12.35
CA SER A 11 -12.24 13.98 -13.12
C SER A 11 -12.62 12.51 -12.88
N LEU A 12 -11.64 11.60 -12.83
CA LEU A 12 -11.89 10.19 -12.53
C LEU A 12 -12.42 10.00 -11.11
N PHE A 13 -11.86 10.68 -10.11
CA PHE A 13 -12.37 10.62 -8.74
C PHE A 13 -13.80 11.16 -8.62
N ALA A 14 -14.15 12.23 -9.34
CA ALA A 14 -15.52 12.74 -9.40
C ALA A 14 -16.51 11.68 -9.93
N THR A 15 -16.12 10.88 -10.94
CA THR A 15 -16.97 9.76 -11.40
C THR A 15 -17.20 8.66 -10.35
N LEU A 16 -16.33 8.59 -9.34
CA LEU A 16 -16.45 7.70 -8.19
C LEU A 16 -17.21 8.35 -7.01
N GLY A 17 -17.74 9.57 -7.18
CA GLY A 17 -18.43 10.33 -6.13
C GLY A 17 -17.49 11.05 -5.15
N LEU A 18 -16.22 11.26 -5.52
CA LEU A 18 -15.22 11.97 -4.73
C LEU A 18 -14.96 13.34 -5.37
N ASP A 19 -15.90 14.26 -5.18
CA ASP A 19 -15.90 15.58 -5.84
C ASP A 19 -15.06 16.63 -5.12
N ASP A 20 -14.93 16.51 -3.79
CA ASP A 20 -14.12 17.42 -2.99
C ASP A 20 -12.63 17.22 -3.28
N ARG A 21 -12.01 18.22 -3.90
CA ARG A 21 -10.68 18.07 -4.49
C ARG A 21 -9.58 17.93 -3.46
N GLU A 22 -9.68 18.66 -2.36
CA GLU A 22 -8.68 18.64 -1.29
C GLU A 22 -8.72 17.32 -0.52
N THR A 23 -9.91 16.86 -0.13
CA THR A 23 -10.12 15.56 0.52
C THR A 23 -9.66 14.44 -0.40
N THR A 24 -9.99 14.51 -1.69
CA THR A 24 -9.57 13.52 -2.67
C THR A 24 -8.05 13.50 -2.86
N ALA A 25 -7.41 14.67 -2.94
CA ALA A 25 -5.96 14.76 -3.03
C ALA A 25 -5.28 14.17 -1.79
N THR A 26 -5.83 14.45 -0.61
CA THR A 26 -5.35 13.91 0.67
C THR A 26 -5.52 12.40 0.73
N PHE A 27 -6.68 11.88 0.33
CA PHE A 27 -6.94 10.44 0.26
C PHE A 27 -6.00 9.75 -0.73
N PHE A 28 -5.79 10.34 -1.91
CA PHE A 28 -4.87 9.82 -2.92
C PHE A 28 -3.42 9.81 -2.41
N ALA A 29 -2.96 10.90 -1.78
CA ALA A 29 -1.63 10.96 -1.18
C ALA A 29 -1.48 9.91 -0.06
N TRP A 30 -2.52 9.74 0.76
CA TRP A 30 -2.55 8.70 1.79
C TRP A 30 -2.45 7.29 1.19
N LEU A 31 -3.14 7.00 0.08
CA LEU A 31 -2.98 5.74 -0.65
C LEU A 31 -1.52 5.54 -1.09
N LEU A 32 -0.89 6.57 -1.66
CA LEU A 32 0.51 6.49 -2.11
C LEU A 32 1.48 6.20 -0.96
N CYS A 33 1.23 6.63 0.28
CA CYS A 33 2.10 6.29 1.41
C CYS A 33 2.24 4.78 1.66
N TRP A 34 1.31 3.96 1.18
CA TRP A 34 1.34 2.51 1.39
C TRP A 34 2.07 1.73 0.28
N HIS A 35 2.34 2.34 -0.87
CA HIS A 35 2.80 1.61 -2.06
C HIS A 35 4.07 0.78 -1.81
N ASP A 36 4.96 1.29 -0.97
CA ASP A 36 6.27 0.73 -0.65
C ASP A 36 6.36 0.12 0.76
N ILE A 37 5.23 -0.14 1.43
CA ILE A 37 5.24 -0.63 2.81
C ILE A 37 6.02 -1.94 2.99
N GLY A 38 6.07 -2.79 1.96
CA GLY A 38 6.87 -4.01 1.99
C GLY A 38 8.40 -3.79 1.96
N LYS A 39 8.88 -2.58 1.69
CA LYS A 39 10.30 -2.23 1.83
C LYS A 39 10.73 -2.18 3.29
N PHE A 40 9.82 -2.05 4.25
CA PHE A 40 10.08 -2.11 5.68
C PHE A 40 10.26 -3.56 6.17
N ALA A 41 10.94 -4.38 5.37
CA ALA A 41 11.25 -5.77 5.62
C ALA A 41 12.74 -6.02 5.43
N ARG A 42 13.31 -6.97 6.19
CA ARG A 42 14.74 -7.28 6.14
C ARG A 42 15.20 -7.67 4.74
N LEU A 43 14.38 -8.46 4.03
CA LEU A 43 14.68 -8.93 2.68
C LEU A 43 14.97 -7.78 1.69
N PHE A 44 14.27 -6.66 1.84
CA PHE A 44 14.50 -5.46 1.02
C PHE A 44 15.65 -4.62 1.60
N GLN A 45 15.63 -4.32 2.90
CA GLN A 45 16.61 -3.44 3.54
C GLN A 45 18.05 -3.97 3.44
N GLN A 46 18.26 -5.29 3.42
CA GLN A 46 19.61 -5.87 3.31
C GLN A 46 20.24 -5.73 1.91
N GLN A 47 19.47 -5.32 0.90
CA GLN A 47 19.97 -5.10 -0.47
C GLN A 47 20.93 -3.90 -0.55
N TYR A 48 20.88 -3.00 0.43
CA TYR A 48 21.78 -1.86 0.55
C TYR A 48 22.35 -1.79 1.97
N ARG A 49 23.66 -1.61 2.08
CA ARG A 49 24.35 -1.42 3.36
C ARG A 49 25.01 -0.05 3.38
N CYS A 50 24.84 0.67 4.48
CA CYS A 50 25.46 1.95 4.74
C CYS A 50 26.05 1.92 6.14
N ASP A 51 27.34 2.21 6.27
CA ASP A 51 28.05 2.14 7.55
C ASP A 51 27.49 3.13 8.59
N ALA A 52 26.84 4.21 8.14
CA ALA A 52 26.18 5.19 9.01
C ALA A 52 24.82 4.72 9.55
N LEU A 53 24.27 3.60 9.06
CA LEU A 53 22.99 3.05 9.51
C LEU A 53 23.22 1.78 10.33
N ALA A 54 22.38 1.57 11.33
CA ALA A 54 22.45 0.36 12.14
C ALA A 54 22.25 -0.88 11.24
N CYS A 55 23.28 -1.72 11.12
CA CYS A 55 23.15 -3.03 10.51
C CYS A 55 22.30 -3.88 11.45
N GLY A 56 21.13 -4.30 11.00
CA GLY A 56 20.27 -5.05 11.90
C GLY A 56 20.78 -6.48 12.11
N LEU A 57 20.34 -7.10 13.19
CA LEU A 57 21.00 -8.25 13.84
C LEU A 57 21.33 -9.48 12.96
N ARG A 58 20.55 -9.79 11.90
CA ARG A 58 20.79 -10.92 10.99
C ARG A 58 20.22 -10.64 9.59
N ASP A 59 20.92 -11.12 8.57
CA ASP A 59 20.37 -11.23 7.21
C ASP A 59 19.36 -12.38 7.14
N VAL A 60 18.39 -12.26 6.23
CA VAL A 60 17.48 -13.35 5.88
C VAL A 60 17.93 -13.97 4.56
N SER A 61 17.73 -15.29 4.42
CA SER A 61 17.95 -15.96 3.14
C SER A 61 17.11 -15.32 2.04
N ASP A 62 17.73 -15.05 0.90
CA ASP A 62 17.03 -14.50 -0.25
C ASP A 62 15.93 -15.47 -0.70
N SER A 63 14.69 -15.06 -0.53
CA SER A 63 13.51 -15.81 -0.95
C SER A 63 12.99 -15.35 -2.32
N ARG A 64 13.68 -14.40 -2.98
CA ARG A 64 13.29 -13.72 -4.21
C ARG A 64 11.92 -13.03 -4.16
N HIS A 65 11.32 -12.89 -2.98
CA HIS A 65 10.05 -12.16 -2.83
C HIS A 65 10.25 -10.68 -3.10
N HIS A 66 9.46 -10.16 -4.04
CA HIS A 66 9.41 -8.75 -4.35
C HIS A 66 8.70 -7.98 -3.22
N HIS A 67 9.10 -6.74 -2.92
CA HIS A 67 8.54 -5.98 -1.78
C HIS A 67 7.04 -5.73 -1.92
N THR A 68 6.50 -5.73 -3.13
CA THR A 68 5.06 -5.62 -3.37
C THR A 68 4.30 -6.83 -2.82
N VAL A 69 4.86 -8.04 -2.91
CA VAL A 69 4.29 -9.25 -2.30
C VAL A 69 4.34 -9.16 -0.77
N THR A 70 5.49 -8.77 -0.22
CA THR A 70 5.64 -8.55 1.22
C THR A 70 4.68 -7.49 1.73
N GLY A 71 4.49 -6.39 0.99
CA GLY A 71 3.58 -5.32 1.35
C GLY A 71 2.12 -5.77 1.37
N MET A 72 1.68 -6.55 0.38
CA MET A 72 0.33 -7.12 0.39
C MET A 72 0.12 -8.11 1.54
N TRP A 73 1.12 -8.96 1.81
CA TRP A 73 1.05 -9.88 2.95
C TRP A 73 0.92 -9.12 4.27
N LEU A 74 1.72 -8.07 4.49
CA LEU A 74 1.61 -7.19 5.67
C LEU A 74 0.23 -6.54 5.76
N TRP A 75 -0.29 -6.05 4.64
CA TRP A 75 -1.63 -5.47 4.59
C TRP A 75 -2.72 -6.46 5.02
N GLN A 76 -2.71 -7.66 4.42
CA GLN A 76 -3.75 -8.66 4.64
C GLN A 76 -3.74 -9.21 6.07
N ASN A 77 -2.55 -9.41 6.64
CA ASN A 77 -2.40 -10.14 7.90
C ASN A 77 -2.25 -9.24 9.13
N HIS A 78 -1.75 -8.01 8.98
CA HIS A 78 -1.34 -7.19 10.12
C HIS A 78 -1.83 -5.73 10.07
N LEU A 79 -1.85 -5.09 8.91
CA LEU A 79 -2.09 -3.65 8.82
C LEU A 79 -3.54 -3.29 8.49
N GLY A 80 -4.17 -3.97 7.53
CA GLY A 80 -5.43 -3.51 6.94
C GLY A 80 -6.58 -3.39 7.93
N TYR A 81 -6.67 -4.32 8.89
CA TYR A 81 -7.69 -4.22 9.94
C TYR A 81 -7.35 -3.14 10.99
N CYS A 82 -6.09 -3.03 11.41
CA CYS A 82 -5.63 -1.99 12.34
C CYS A 82 -5.88 -0.57 11.79
N VAL A 83 -5.52 -0.36 10.51
CA VAL A 83 -5.79 0.89 9.79
C VAL A 83 -7.29 1.16 9.75
N ALA A 84 -8.10 0.16 9.38
CA ALA A 84 -9.54 0.32 9.33
C ALA A 84 -10.17 0.62 10.70
N GLN A 85 -9.62 0.10 11.79
CA GLN A 85 -10.06 0.44 13.16
C GLN A 85 -9.72 1.88 13.55
N GLY A 86 -8.54 2.38 13.15
CA GLY A 86 -8.10 3.75 13.45
C GLY A 86 -8.82 4.85 12.66
N MET A 87 -9.53 4.49 11.58
CA MET A 87 -10.31 5.46 10.79
C MET A 87 -11.66 5.77 11.45
N THR A 88 -12.03 7.05 11.46
CA THR A 88 -13.37 7.51 11.82
C THR A 88 -14.29 7.50 10.60
N GLY A 89 -15.59 7.35 10.81
CA GLY A 89 -16.58 7.40 9.73
C GLY A 89 -17.82 6.53 9.99
N PRO A 90 -18.81 6.61 9.09
CA PRO A 90 -20.12 5.96 9.28
C PRO A 90 -20.08 4.44 9.07
N LEU A 91 -19.09 3.94 8.33
CA LEU A 91 -18.91 2.51 8.06
C LEU A 91 -18.29 1.81 9.27
N SER A 92 -18.64 0.55 9.52
CA SER A 92 -17.94 -0.30 10.49
C SER A 92 -16.47 -0.54 10.08
N ALA A 93 -15.61 -0.91 11.03
CA ALA A 93 -14.21 -1.25 10.71
C ALA A 93 -14.10 -2.37 9.65
N ARG A 94 -15.03 -3.33 9.65
CA ARG A 94 -15.08 -4.40 8.66
C ARG A 94 -15.42 -3.88 7.26
N GLU A 95 -16.37 -2.97 7.14
CA GLU A 95 -16.74 -2.34 5.87
C GLU A 95 -15.63 -1.43 5.35
N ARG A 96 -15.01 -0.63 6.23
CA ARG A 96 -13.84 0.18 5.89
C ARG A 96 -12.70 -0.69 5.35
N LYS A 97 -12.38 -1.80 6.03
CA LYS A 97 -11.36 -2.75 5.54
C LYS A 97 -11.72 -3.27 4.15
N ARG A 98 -12.97 -3.67 3.90
CA ARG A 98 -13.43 -4.15 2.59
C ARG A 98 -13.31 -3.10 1.48
N VAL A 99 -13.50 -1.82 1.79
CA VAL A 99 -13.28 -0.73 0.83
C VAL A 99 -11.78 -0.60 0.54
N LEU A 100 -10.94 -0.54 1.57
CA LEU A 100 -9.50 -0.39 1.41
C LEU A 100 -8.86 -1.59 0.68
N ASP A 101 -9.31 -2.82 0.96
CA ASP A 101 -8.84 -4.03 0.30
C ASP A 101 -9.04 -4.00 -1.22
N ARG A 102 -9.97 -3.19 -1.74
CA ARG A 102 -10.16 -3.00 -3.19
C ARG A 102 -9.15 -2.03 -3.81
N TRP A 103 -8.62 -1.09 -3.02
CA TRP A 103 -7.61 -0.13 -3.46
C TRP A 103 -6.20 -0.73 -3.43
N MET A 104 -5.90 -1.52 -2.40
CA MET A 104 -4.53 -1.94 -2.11
C MET A 104 -3.81 -2.73 -3.22
N PRO A 105 -4.46 -3.64 -3.98
CA PRO A 105 -3.77 -4.34 -5.07
C PRO A 105 -3.19 -3.40 -6.13
N ALA A 106 -3.87 -2.29 -6.43
CA ALA A 106 -3.40 -1.27 -7.37
C ALA A 106 -2.31 -0.39 -6.76
N VAL A 107 -2.47 -0.01 -5.48
CA VAL A 107 -1.51 0.83 -4.75
C VAL A 107 -0.17 0.11 -4.55
N ILE A 108 -0.20 -1.14 -4.08
CA ILE A 108 1.00 -1.91 -3.79
C ILE A 108 1.58 -2.52 -5.08
N GLY A 109 0.75 -2.86 -6.07
CA GLY A 109 1.17 -3.35 -7.38
C GLY A 109 1.77 -2.29 -8.32
N HIS A 110 2.48 -1.29 -7.79
CA HIS A 110 2.95 -0.11 -8.52
C HIS A 110 4.05 -0.38 -9.55
N HIS A 111 4.62 -1.59 -9.61
CA HIS A 111 5.60 -2.02 -10.63
C HIS A 111 4.96 -2.59 -11.91
N GLY A 112 3.72 -2.17 -12.22
CA GLY A 112 3.04 -2.53 -13.47
C GLY A 112 2.26 -3.85 -13.45
N LYS A 113 2.17 -4.52 -12.29
CA LYS A 113 1.30 -5.70 -12.09
C LYS A 113 0.60 -5.59 -10.73
N PRO A 114 -0.74 -5.55 -10.70
CA PRO A 114 -1.49 -5.69 -9.46
C PRO A 114 -1.07 -6.97 -8.74
N VAL A 115 -0.89 -6.91 -7.43
CA VAL A 115 -0.54 -8.09 -6.64
C VAL A 115 -1.82 -8.86 -6.33
N SER A 116 -1.93 -10.09 -6.83
CA SER A 116 -3.02 -11.02 -6.51
C SER A 116 -2.58 -12.02 -5.43
N CYS A 117 -3.55 -12.57 -4.69
CA CYS A 117 -3.32 -13.59 -3.65
C CYS A 117 -2.59 -14.84 -4.17
N GLU A 118 -2.73 -15.16 -5.46
CA GLU A 118 -2.06 -16.28 -6.13
C GLU A 118 -0.54 -16.06 -6.30
N ASN A 119 -0.08 -14.81 -6.23
CA ASN A 119 1.34 -14.45 -6.32
C ASN A 119 1.99 -14.24 -4.94
N VAL A 120 1.27 -14.49 -3.85
CA VAL A 120 1.79 -14.28 -2.48
C VAL A 120 2.54 -15.50 -1.96
N PHE A 121 2.27 -16.69 -2.51
CA PHE A 121 3.02 -17.92 -2.29
C PHE A 121 3.04 -18.74 -3.59
N PRO A 122 4.20 -19.09 -4.17
CA PRO A 122 4.23 -20.18 -5.12
C PRO A 122 3.86 -21.46 -4.37
N ALA A 123 2.97 -22.26 -4.97
CA ALA A 123 2.59 -23.59 -4.47
C ALA A 123 3.82 -24.51 -4.29
#